data_AF-A0A9W8NBB3-F1
#
_entry.id   AF-A0A9W8NBB3-F1
#
_cell.length_a   1.000
_cell.length_b   1.000
_cell.length_c   1.000
_cell.angle_alpha   90.00
_cell.angle_beta   90.00
_cell.angle_gamma   90.00
#
_symmetry.space_group_name_H-M   'P 1'
#
loop_
_entity.id
_entity.type
_entity.pdbx_description
1 polymer ?
#
loop_
_entity_poly.entity_id
_entity_poly.type
_entity_poly.pdbx_seq_one_letter_code
_entity_poly.pdbx_strand_id
1 'polypeptide(L)'
;MAFSVASFFPQLAGLASDSPSSRPVALGGQDFTHCCLLAVNESLVYQDGNLSYASQSFVDPAVSVEELKYAAQNDAFPCGAEFNGDMSGAPVVRVQFIVPCLAFCTNVPRTRKLGIPDIVFKAHPRTVIGLATYWVRLLGALLLMLLDTVVWLSICFAFAGPMLLSAVYESVFRIPTLIGLTMRLRAQLLLAVVCGNIRMAMRERADLESAEEGGEVGRVDTENGLKFGVPESDNIDNTQRHPIVHNSIWKRIMTMVDEYEAIRLDPEGNAKEVVSLPVKLKALLNSQASFGFTVGSSILFFVGGFIYTVIDSETSLGDNDTAHALAFGMWWMVIPYLAIIACAMLAANSPSTLDGIVYDGADTALPDKYETGFLKSRIQMAKTYKPIAVILRLIEGYNPVELAFEGRFRTVKLWKRGLNKRQWVQEAVNEYEASMTMHRLGKGIGPVKLRKQLTLNAQDCAYVVVSSLFLILAPTALAFLLSYHTPRAGLSCRSLIYLVYAISQVFVGGFAIFAAVGGTLLQLLGVFRNCFCSVPATYWPYLNGPEAYFPVSTNSQKAIEVAEAWWTTTGSTSVGLISIITALAWWHQRRLRKIFKEEADKLEHDEIY
;
A
#
# COMPACT_ATOMS: atom_id res chain seq x y z
N MET A 1 -64.05 -3.85 -3.34
CA MET A 1 -62.58 -3.69 -3.29
C MET A 1 -62.07 -3.87 -4.71
N ALA A 2 -61.36 -2.89 -5.27
CA ALA A 2 -60.74 -3.06 -6.58
C ALA A 2 -59.57 -4.04 -6.42
N PHE A 3 -59.65 -5.21 -7.05
CA PHE A 3 -58.53 -6.14 -7.12
C PHE A 3 -57.41 -5.49 -7.94
N SER A 4 -56.19 -5.55 -7.43
CA SER A 4 -54.99 -5.00 -8.06
C SER A 4 -53.87 -6.03 -7.97
N VAL A 5 -52.76 -5.83 -8.68
CA VAL A 5 -51.60 -6.75 -8.60
C VAL A 5 -51.17 -6.98 -7.14
N ALA A 6 -51.27 -5.94 -6.31
CA ALA A 6 -50.97 -5.98 -4.87
C ALA A 6 -51.85 -6.94 -4.05
N SER A 7 -53.04 -7.34 -4.53
CA SER A 7 -53.86 -8.34 -3.82
C SER A 7 -53.31 -9.76 -3.97
N PHE A 8 -52.50 -10.01 -5.00
CA PHE A 8 -51.81 -11.29 -5.20
C PHE A 8 -50.39 -11.27 -4.63
N PHE A 9 -49.76 -10.10 -4.64
CA PHE A 9 -48.39 -9.89 -4.15
C PHE A 9 -48.36 -8.76 -3.13
N PRO A 10 -48.50 -9.08 -1.83
CA PRO A 10 -48.51 -8.06 -0.77
C PRO A 10 -47.25 -7.18 -0.77
N GLN A 11 -46.10 -7.70 -1.22
CA GLN A 11 -44.85 -6.93 -1.33
C GLN A 11 -44.93 -5.77 -2.35
N LEU A 12 -45.89 -5.80 -3.28
CA LEU A 12 -46.11 -4.74 -4.27
C LEU A 12 -47.13 -3.68 -3.79
N ALA A 13 -47.78 -3.91 -2.64
CA ALA A 13 -48.76 -2.98 -2.11
C ALA A 13 -48.09 -1.66 -1.67
N GLY A 14 -48.51 -0.54 -2.28
CA GLY A 14 -47.96 0.78 -1.97
C GLY A 14 -46.54 0.99 -2.49
N LEU A 15 -46.09 0.20 -3.46
CA LEU A 15 -44.78 0.38 -4.09
C LEU A 15 -44.76 1.72 -4.84
N ALA A 16 -44.00 2.68 -4.31
CA ALA A 16 -43.74 3.94 -4.99
C ALA A 16 -42.72 3.74 -6.12
N SER A 17 -42.80 4.56 -7.17
CA SER A 17 -41.77 4.61 -8.22
C SER A 17 -40.41 5.07 -7.68
N ASP A 18 -40.42 5.81 -6.57
CA ASP A 18 -39.23 6.26 -5.88
C ASP A 18 -38.86 5.29 -4.75
N SER A 19 -37.56 5.05 -4.59
CA SER A 19 -37.03 4.21 -3.49
C SER A 19 -37.46 4.77 -2.14
N PRO A 20 -37.80 3.90 -1.15
CA PRO A 20 -38.07 4.34 0.23
C PRO A 20 -36.85 4.98 0.91
N SER A 21 -35.64 4.85 0.34
CA SER A 21 -34.45 5.54 0.82
C SER A 21 -34.49 7.02 0.47
N SER A 22 -34.22 7.87 1.47
CA SER A 22 -34.04 9.31 1.25
C SER A 22 -32.77 9.67 0.49
N ARG A 23 -31.90 8.69 0.19
CA ARG A 23 -30.67 8.91 -0.59
C ARG A 23 -31.00 8.93 -2.09
N PRO A 24 -30.34 9.80 -2.88
CA PRO A 24 -30.46 9.77 -4.33
C PRO A 24 -30.10 8.40 -4.91
N VAL A 25 -30.81 7.97 -5.95
CA VAL A 25 -30.55 6.71 -6.69
C VAL A 25 -29.07 6.61 -7.12
N ALA A 26 -28.50 7.73 -7.58
CA ALA A 26 -27.08 7.81 -7.99
C ALA A 26 -26.07 7.56 -6.85
N LEU A 27 -26.49 7.68 -5.59
CA LEU A 27 -25.65 7.48 -4.40
C LEU A 27 -25.97 6.16 -3.66
N GLY A 28 -26.55 5.18 -4.36
CA GLY A 28 -26.91 3.89 -3.77
C GLY A 28 -28.21 3.92 -2.98
N GLY A 29 -29.08 4.90 -3.25
CA GLY A 29 -30.41 4.98 -2.64
C GLY A 29 -31.40 3.92 -3.12
N GLN A 30 -31.13 3.25 -4.23
CA GLN A 30 -31.99 2.19 -4.76
C GLN A 30 -31.37 0.83 -4.46
N ASP A 31 -32.15 -0.04 -3.82
CA ASP A 31 -31.77 -1.43 -3.54
C ASP A 31 -32.26 -2.35 -4.67
N PHE A 32 -31.52 -3.44 -4.91
CA PHE A 32 -31.84 -4.47 -5.88
C PHE A 32 -33.27 -4.99 -5.69
N THR A 33 -33.65 -5.24 -4.44
CA THR A 33 -35.00 -5.70 -4.07
C THR A 33 -36.06 -4.74 -4.59
N HIS A 34 -35.88 -3.44 -4.38
CA HIS A 34 -36.86 -2.44 -4.82
C HIS A 34 -36.99 -2.37 -6.35
N CYS A 35 -35.88 -2.45 -7.10
CA CYS A 35 -35.95 -2.52 -8.57
C CYS A 35 -36.62 -3.79 -9.06
N CYS A 36 -36.35 -4.92 -8.41
CA CYS A 36 -37.02 -6.16 -8.73
C CYS A 36 -38.53 -6.04 -8.52
N LEU A 37 -38.96 -5.47 -7.38
CA LEU A 37 -40.38 -5.23 -7.10
C LEU A 37 -41.02 -4.34 -8.18
N LEU A 38 -40.32 -3.27 -8.60
CA LEU A 38 -40.79 -2.38 -9.67
C LEU A 38 -40.92 -3.13 -11.01
N ALA A 39 -39.88 -3.88 -11.38
CA ALA A 39 -39.88 -4.66 -12.62
C ALA A 39 -41.01 -5.71 -12.63
N VAL A 40 -41.24 -6.41 -11.52
CA VAL A 40 -42.34 -7.38 -11.40
C VAL A 40 -43.70 -6.68 -11.44
N ASN A 41 -43.85 -5.52 -10.79
CA ASN A 41 -45.08 -4.75 -10.83
C ASN A 41 -45.43 -4.25 -12.25
N GLU A 42 -44.43 -3.77 -13.01
CA GLU A 42 -44.63 -3.35 -14.41
C GLU A 42 -44.89 -4.54 -15.35
N SER A 43 -44.35 -5.71 -15.01
CA SER A 43 -44.53 -6.93 -15.81
C SER A 43 -45.91 -7.55 -15.68
N LEU A 44 -46.69 -7.20 -14.65
CA LEU A 44 -47.96 -7.85 -14.33
C LEU A 44 -49.13 -6.89 -14.54
N VAL A 45 -50.16 -7.36 -15.23
CA VAL A 45 -51.39 -6.61 -15.45
C VAL A 45 -52.57 -7.46 -14.97
N TYR A 46 -53.50 -6.82 -14.27
CA TYR A 46 -54.75 -7.44 -13.84
C TYR A 46 -55.87 -7.02 -14.80
N GLN A 47 -56.41 -7.98 -15.56
CA GLN A 47 -57.52 -7.78 -16.50
C GLN A 47 -58.55 -8.91 -16.33
N ASP A 48 -59.83 -8.52 -16.26
CA ASP A 48 -60.98 -9.44 -16.26
C ASP A 48 -60.94 -10.55 -15.19
N GLY A 49 -60.44 -10.24 -13.99
CA GLY A 49 -60.38 -11.21 -12.90
C GLY A 49 -59.11 -12.06 -12.88
N ASN A 50 -58.32 -12.05 -13.96
CA ASN A 50 -57.10 -12.82 -14.09
C ASN A 50 -55.86 -11.92 -14.12
N LEU A 51 -54.75 -12.49 -13.66
CA LEU A 51 -53.45 -11.85 -13.71
C LEU A 51 -52.69 -12.41 -14.91
N SER A 52 -52.21 -11.54 -15.79
CA SER A 52 -51.43 -11.90 -16.96
C SER A 52 -50.20 -11.01 -17.07
N TYR A 53 -49.21 -11.42 -17.87
CA TYR A 53 -48.09 -10.53 -18.18
C TYR A 53 -48.54 -9.34 -19.03
N ALA A 54 -47.92 -8.19 -18.79
CA ALA A 54 -48.03 -7.00 -19.63
C ALA A 54 -47.46 -7.28 -21.03
N SER A 55 -47.77 -6.42 -22.01
CA SER A 55 -47.13 -6.46 -23.33
C SER A 55 -45.61 -6.29 -23.26
N GLN A 56 -45.13 -5.60 -22.22
CA GLN A 56 -43.72 -5.49 -21.88
C GLN A 56 -43.50 -6.15 -20.52
N SER A 57 -42.98 -7.38 -20.53
CA SER A 57 -42.63 -8.13 -19.32
C SER A 57 -41.12 -8.18 -19.15
N PHE A 58 -40.66 -8.00 -17.91
CA PHE A 58 -39.27 -8.13 -17.48
C PHE A 58 -39.00 -9.47 -16.78
N VAL A 59 -40.03 -10.32 -16.67
CA VAL A 59 -39.93 -11.68 -16.13
C VAL A 59 -39.58 -12.64 -17.27
N ASP A 60 -38.76 -13.66 -16.96
CA ASP A 60 -38.41 -14.71 -17.93
C ASP A 60 -39.68 -15.34 -18.53
N PRO A 61 -39.84 -15.40 -19.86
CA PRO A 61 -41.03 -15.96 -20.50
C PRO A 61 -41.32 -17.42 -20.12
N ALA A 62 -40.32 -18.15 -19.61
CA ALA A 62 -40.49 -19.52 -19.13
C ALA A 62 -41.24 -19.61 -17.79
N VAL A 63 -41.35 -18.52 -17.02
CA VAL A 63 -42.00 -18.50 -15.70
C VAL A 63 -43.48 -18.16 -15.88
N SER A 64 -44.36 -19.05 -15.44
CA SER A 64 -45.80 -18.80 -15.44
C SER A 64 -46.21 -17.86 -14.31
N VAL A 65 -47.33 -17.14 -14.49
CA VAL A 65 -47.88 -16.26 -13.46
C VAL A 65 -48.29 -17.07 -12.21
N GLU A 66 -48.71 -18.31 -12.41
CA GLU A 66 -49.10 -19.28 -11.39
C GLU A 66 -47.91 -19.71 -10.54
N GLU A 67 -46.75 -19.96 -11.15
CA GLU A 67 -45.50 -20.19 -10.43
C GLU A 67 -45.08 -18.97 -9.60
N LEU A 68 -45.26 -17.76 -10.15
CA LEU A 68 -44.95 -16.53 -9.41
C LEU A 68 -45.85 -16.37 -8.18
N LYS A 69 -47.16 -16.63 -8.33
CA LYS A 69 -48.13 -16.63 -7.23
C LYS A 69 -47.79 -17.69 -6.19
N TYR A 70 -47.45 -18.90 -6.63
CA TYR A 70 -47.02 -19.97 -5.75
C TYR A 70 -45.77 -19.57 -4.96
N ALA A 71 -44.76 -19.00 -5.62
CA ALA A 71 -43.55 -18.51 -4.97
C ALA A 71 -43.85 -17.41 -3.94
N ALA A 72 -44.72 -16.45 -4.26
CA ALA A 72 -45.13 -15.39 -3.34
C ALA A 72 -45.86 -15.91 -2.10
N GLN A 73 -46.70 -16.94 -2.27
CA GLN A 73 -47.46 -17.56 -1.18
C GLN A 73 -46.59 -18.39 -0.23
N ASN A 74 -45.41 -18.80 -0.68
CA ASN A 74 -44.44 -19.59 0.10
C ASN A 74 -43.22 -18.76 0.54
N ASP A 75 -43.35 -17.43 0.60
CA ASP A 75 -42.27 -16.49 0.94
C ASP A 75 -41.00 -16.60 0.07
N ALA A 76 -41.09 -17.29 -1.09
CA ALA A 76 -40.03 -17.48 -2.06
C ALA A 76 -40.10 -16.46 -3.20
N PHE A 77 -40.64 -15.27 -2.93
CA PHE A 77 -40.80 -14.23 -3.95
C PHE A 77 -39.43 -13.83 -4.53
N PRO A 78 -39.28 -13.75 -5.87
CA PRO A 78 -37.96 -13.70 -6.51
C PRO A 78 -37.12 -12.48 -6.10
N CYS A 79 -37.77 -11.40 -5.68
CA CYS A 79 -37.13 -10.15 -5.28
C CYS A 79 -36.53 -10.26 -3.86
N GLY A 80 -35.26 -10.65 -3.78
CA GLY A 80 -34.49 -10.69 -2.52
C GLY A 80 -34.42 -12.07 -1.86
N ALA A 81 -34.79 -13.15 -2.57
CA ALA A 81 -34.62 -14.51 -2.06
C ALA A 81 -33.14 -14.94 -2.08
N GLU A 82 -32.63 -15.39 -0.93
CA GLU A 82 -31.32 -16.04 -0.75
C GLU A 82 -31.54 -17.54 -0.45
N PHE A 83 -30.55 -18.40 -0.73
CA PHE A 83 -30.68 -19.83 -0.43
C PHE A 83 -30.19 -20.12 1.00
N ASN A 84 -31.10 -20.33 1.94
CA ASN A 84 -30.80 -20.59 3.36
C ASN A 84 -30.98 -22.07 3.78
N GLY A 85 -30.97 -23.00 2.82
CA GLY A 85 -31.25 -24.43 3.06
C GLY A 85 -32.71 -24.77 3.40
N ASP A 86 -33.55 -23.75 3.60
CA ASP A 86 -35.01 -23.71 3.66
C ASP A 86 -35.48 -22.55 2.75
N MET A 87 -36.71 -22.53 2.23
CA MET A 87 -37.16 -21.53 1.24
C MET A 87 -37.56 -20.16 1.85
N SER A 88 -37.33 -19.94 3.15
CA SER A 88 -38.00 -18.90 3.96
C SER A 88 -37.16 -17.66 4.36
N GLY A 89 -35.95 -17.48 3.80
CA GLY A 89 -35.19 -16.21 3.85
C GLY A 89 -34.38 -15.92 5.12
N ALA A 90 -33.21 -15.27 4.97
CA ALA A 90 -32.20 -15.07 6.02
C ALA A 90 -31.25 -13.84 5.73
N PRO A 91 -30.17 -13.56 6.50
CA PRO A 91 -29.73 -12.20 6.87
C PRO A 91 -28.39 -11.70 6.28
N VAL A 92 -28.11 -10.40 6.48
CA VAL A 92 -26.97 -9.63 5.93
C VAL A 92 -25.57 -10.08 6.41
N VAL A 93 -24.68 -10.39 5.47
CA VAL A 93 -23.25 -10.69 5.72
C VAL A 93 -22.42 -9.44 6.05
N ARG A 94 -21.52 -9.56 7.05
CA ARG A 94 -20.65 -8.47 7.52
C ARG A 94 -19.21 -8.64 7.03
N VAL A 95 -18.64 -7.54 6.55
CA VAL A 95 -17.27 -7.43 6.03
C VAL A 95 -16.24 -7.49 7.17
N GLN A 96 -15.67 -8.66 7.48
CA GLN A 96 -14.75 -8.85 8.62
C GLN A 96 -13.27 -8.50 8.32
N PHE A 97 -12.91 -8.20 7.08
CA PHE A 97 -11.50 -8.14 6.65
C PHE A 97 -10.86 -6.75 6.63
N ILE A 98 -11.62 -5.66 6.84
CA ILE A 98 -11.07 -4.29 6.86
C ILE A 98 -10.12 -4.09 8.05
N VAL A 99 -10.52 -4.54 9.25
CA VAL A 99 -9.75 -4.32 10.48
C VAL A 99 -8.37 -5.00 10.43
N PRO A 100 -8.24 -6.28 10.04
CA PRO A 100 -6.92 -6.88 9.86
C PRO A 100 -6.08 -6.18 8.78
N CYS A 101 -6.70 -5.72 7.68
CA CYS A 101 -5.99 -4.95 6.65
C CYS A 101 -5.43 -3.62 7.18
N LEU A 102 -6.15 -2.93 8.07
CA LEU A 102 -5.63 -1.74 8.74
C LEU A 102 -4.38 -2.07 9.58
N ALA A 103 -4.39 -3.19 10.31
CA ALA A 103 -3.22 -3.66 11.07
C ALA A 103 -2.04 -3.98 10.15
N PHE A 104 -2.27 -4.61 8.99
CA PHE A 104 -1.22 -4.82 7.99
C PHE A 104 -0.64 -3.50 7.46
N CYS A 105 -1.48 -2.50 7.20
CA CYS A 105 -1.01 -1.21 6.74
C CYS A 105 -0.09 -0.50 7.73
N THR A 106 -0.28 -0.71 9.04
CA THR A 106 0.64 -0.16 10.05
C THR A 106 2.03 -0.79 10.01
N ASN A 107 2.15 -2.00 9.46
CA ASN A 107 3.43 -2.68 9.28
C ASN A 107 4.19 -2.24 8.01
N VAL A 108 3.51 -1.56 7.08
CA VAL A 108 4.15 -1.02 5.88
C VAL A 108 4.94 0.24 6.25
N PRO A 109 6.26 0.30 6.01
CA PRO A 109 7.09 1.41 6.43
C PRO A 109 6.67 2.72 5.75
N ARG A 110 6.34 3.71 6.57
CA ARG A 110 5.99 5.07 6.14
C ARG A 110 7.06 6.08 6.52
N THR A 111 7.19 7.12 5.71
CA THR A 111 8.17 8.21 5.94
C THR A 111 7.56 9.40 6.66
N ARG A 112 6.24 9.53 6.59
CA ARG A 112 5.46 10.66 7.08
C ARG A 112 4.22 10.15 7.79
N LYS A 113 3.78 10.91 8.79
CA LYS A 113 2.53 10.71 9.53
C LYS A 113 1.81 12.05 9.60
N LEU A 114 0.50 12.06 9.78
CA LEU A 114 -0.18 13.29 10.20
C LEU A 114 0.43 13.74 11.52
N GLY A 115 0.80 15.02 11.58
CA GLY A 115 1.21 15.61 12.84
C GLY A 115 0.05 15.56 13.83
N ILE A 116 0.36 15.75 15.10
CA ILE A 116 -0.66 15.96 16.12
C ILE A 116 -0.35 17.31 16.77
N PRO A 117 -1.25 18.30 16.69
CA PRO A 117 -0.94 19.63 17.18
C PRO A 117 -0.70 19.60 18.70
N ASP A 118 0.54 19.89 19.10
CA ASP A 118 0.99 19.95 20.50
C ASP A 118 0.06 20.76 21.40
N ILE A 119 -0.52 21.84 20.87
CA ILE A 119 -1.42 22.75 21.58
C ILE A 119 -2.68 22.02 22.06
N VAL A 120 -3.16 21.04 21.28
CA VAL A 120 -4.35 20.26 21.62
C VAL A 120 -4.05 19.25 22.72
N PHE A 121 -2.80 18.83 22.92
CA PHE A 121 -2.46 17.71 23.82
C PHE A 121 -1.52 18.05 25.00
N LYS A 122 -0.94 19.26 25.08
CA LYS A 122 -0.08 19.70 26.21
C LYS A 122 -0.80 20.05 27.52
N ALA A 123 -2.10 19.77 27.63
CA ALA A 123 -2.87 20.16 28.82
C ALA A 123 -2.52 19.27 30.02
N HIS A 124 -2.25 19.92 31.14
CA HIS A 124 -1.90 19.22 32.37
C HIS A 124 -3.17 18.60 32.98
N PRO A 125 -3.20 17.28 33.25
CA PRO A 125 -4.38 16.57 33.78
C PRO A 125 -4.78 17.01 35.21
N ARG A 126 -4.07 17.97 35.80
CA ARG A 126 -4.29 18.47 37.17
C ARG A 126 -5.41 19.51 37.29
N THR A 127 -6.01 19.96 36.19
CA THR A 127 -7.13 20.92 36.21
C THR A 127 -8.45 20.24 35.87
N VAL A 128 -9.55 20.62 36.54
CA VAL A 128 -10.92 20.09 36.26
C VAL A 128 -11.32 20.34 34.80
N ILE A 129 -10.91 21.49 34.25
CA ILE A 129 -11.08 21.83 32.83
C ILE A 129 -10.27 20.87 31.95
N GLY A 130 -9.05 20.50 32.36
CA GLY A 130 -8.22 19.48 31.69
C GLY A 130 -8.88 18.11 31.64
N LEU A 131 -9.55 17.69 32.72
CA LEU A 131 -10.30 16.42 32.78
C LEU A 131 -11.54 16.47 31.89
N ALA A 132 -12.33 17.54 31.92
CA ALA A 132 -13.52 17.69 31.07
C ALA A 132 -13.16 17.72 29.57
N THR A 133 -12.04 18.36 29.22
CA THR A 133 -11.55 18.43 27.83
C THR A 133 -10.82 17.17 27.37
N TYR A 134 -10.51 16.22 28.27
CA TYR A 134 -9.81 14.97 27.94
C TYR A 134 -10.59 14.12 26.92
N TRP A 135 -11.89 13.90 27.13
CA TRP A 135 -12.70 13.08 26.22
C TRP A 135 -12.80 13.66 24.82
N VAL A 136 -12.92 14.99 24.72
CA VAL A 136 -12.94 15.69 23.44
C VAL A 136 -11.59 15.57 22.73
N ARG A 137 -10.48 15.70 23.47
CA ARG A 137 -9.12 15.50 22.92
C ARG A 137 -8.86 14.06 22.51
N LEU A 138 -9.29 13.09 23.31
CA LEU A 138 -9.17 11.67 22.99
C LEU A 138 -9.95 11.35 21.72
N LEU A 139 -11.19 11.82 21.61
CA LEU A 139 -11.99 11.68 20.39
C LEU A 139 -11.30 12.35 19.20
N GLY A 140 -10.76 13.56 19.38
CA GLY A 140 -9.97 14.25 18.36
C GLY A 140 -8.73 13.46 17.92
N ALA A 141 -7.97 12.90 18.86
CA ALA A 141 -6.80 12.04 18.57
C ALA A 141 -7.21 10.80 17.80
N LEU A 142 -8.30 10.13 18.21
CA LEU A 142 -8.83 8.94 17.54
C LEU A 142 -9.25 9.26 16.10
N LEU A 143 -9.91 10.39 15.87
CA LEU A 143 -10.30 10.83 14.53
C LEU A 143 -9.09 11.16 13.66
N LEU A 144 -8.08 11.85 14.19
CA LEU A 144 -6.84 12.14 13.45
C LEU A 144 -6.03 10.87 13.14
N MET A 145 -5.91 9.96 14.10
CA MET A 145 -5.32 8.62 13.92
C MET A 145 -6.05 7.82 12.85
N LEU A 146 -7.38 7.82 12.88
CA LEU A 146 -8.21 7.13 11.89
C LEU A 146 -7.99 7.73 10.49
N LEU A 147 -8.01 9.06 10.38
CA LEU A 147 -7.76 9.76 9.13
C LEU A 147 -6.36 9.46 8.57
N ASP A 148 -5.33 9.53 9.41
CA ASP A 148 -3.94 9.19 9.06
C ASP A 148 -3.85 7.76 8.53
N THR A 149 -4.51 6.82 9.21
CA THR A 149 -4.53 5.41 8.84
C THR A 149 -5.27 5.18 7.53
N VAL A 150 -6.41 5.84 7.31
CA VAL A 150 -7.19 5.75 6.06
C VAL A 150 -6.42 6.35 4.88
N VAL A 151 -5.77 7.50 5.07
CA VAL A 151 -4.92 8.12 4.05
C VAL A 151 -3.74 7.21 3.72
N TRP A 152 -3.10 6.64 4.74
CA TRP A 152 -1.98 5.73 4.53
C TRP A 152 -2.40 4.43 3.84
N LEU A 153 -3.50 3.81 4.26
CA LEU A 153 -4.11 2.65 3.60
C LEU A 153 -4.39 2.94 2.12
N SER A 154 -4.96 4.12 1.82
CA SER A 154 -5.24 4.56 0.45
C SER A 154 -3.96 4.66 -0.39
N ILE A 155 -2.87 5.17 0.20
CA ILE A 155 -1.55 5.23 -0.46
C ILE A 155 -1.00 3.82 -0.68
N CYS A 156 -1.06 2.94 0.32
CA CYS A 156 -0.62 1.55 0.20
C CYS A 156 -1.36 0.80 -0.90
N PHE A 157 -2.68 1.01 -1.02
CA PHE A 157 -3.50 0.35 -2.02
C PHE A 157 -3.24 0.94 -3.42
N ALA A 158 -3.17 2.26 -3.55
CA ALA A 158 -2.90 2.93 -4.82
C ALA A 158 -1.50 2.65 -5.38
N PHE A 159 -0.50 2.50 -4.52
CA PHE A 159 0.90 2.28 -4.90
C PHE A 159 1.38 0.85 -4.61
N ALA A 160 0.46 -0.11 -4.44
CA ALA A 160 0.78 -1.49 -4.13
C ALA A 160 1.74 -2.08 -5.18
N GLY A 161 1.51 -1.81 -6.48
CA GLY A 161 2.33 -2.34 -7.55
C GLY A 161 3.79 -1.92 -7.50
N PRO A 162 4.10 -0.60 -7.55
CA PRO A 162 5.47 -0.11 -7.40
C PRO A 162 6.13 -0.52 -6.07
N MET A 163 5.36 -0.58 -4.98
CA MET A 163 5.89 -1.01 -3.68
C MET A 163 6.26 -2.50 -3.67
N LEU A 164 5.39 -3.37 -4.20
CA LEU A 164 5.66 -4.80 -4.35
C LEU A 164 6.83 -5.04 -5.29
N LEU A 165 6.90 -4.32 -6.41
CA LEU A 165 8.02 -4.42 -7.34
C LEU A 165 9.35 -4.09 -6.67
N SER A 166 9.42 -2.99 -5.92
CA SER A 166 10.62 -2.63 -5.18
C SER A 166 10.96 -3.61 -4.07
N ALA A 167 9.95 -4.18 -3.40
CA ALA A 167 10.15 -5.12 -2.30
C ALA A 167 10.63 -6.49 -2.82
N VAL A 168 10.04 -7.00 -3.90
CA VAL A 168 10.48 -8.22 -4.56
C VAL A 168 11.88 -8.02 -5.14
N TYR A 169 12.15 -6.89 -5.78
CA TYR A 169 13.49 -6.53 -6.26
C TYR A 169 14.55 -6.65 -5.16
N GLU A 170 14.25 -6.15 -3.96
CA GLU A 170 15.14 -6.25 -2.81
C GLU A 170 15.26 -7.68 -2.27
N SER A 171 14.20 -8.48 -2.32
CA SER A 171 14.27 -9.90 -1.90
C SER A 171 15.12 -10.77 -2.83
N VAL A 172 15.14 -10.42 -4.13
CA VAL A 172 15.93 -11.11 -5.16
C VAL A 172 17.38 -10.66 -5.15
N PHE A 173 17.67 -9.51 -4.52
CA PHE A 173 19.03 -9.03 -4.36
C PHE A 173 19.86 -10.04 -3.55
N ARG A 174 20.60 -10.89 -4.26
CA ARG A 174 21.42 -11.94 -3.67
C ARG A 174 22.66 -11.32 -3.06
N ILE A 175 22.94 -11.66 -1.81
CA ILE A 175 24.30 -11.54 -1.27
C ILE A 175 25.08 -12.68 -1.95
N PRO A 176 26.00 -12.40 -2.89
CA PRO A 176 26.84 -13.45 -3.43
C PRO A 176 27.59 -14.12 -2.28
N THR A 177 27.95 -15.39 -2.42
CA THR A 177 28.84 -16.05 -1.46
C THR A 177 30.06 -15.16 -1.28
N LEU A 178 30.20 -14.56 -0.10
CA LEU A 178 31.19 -13.53 0.21
C LEU A 178 32.64 -14.09 0.25
N ILE A 179 32.80 -15.35 -0.14
CA ILE A 179 34.06 -16.09 -0.17
C ILE A 179 35.04 -15.38 -1.11
N GLY A 180 36.22 -15.04 -0.60
CA GLY A 180 37.27 -14.36 -1.36
C GLY A 180 37.14 -12.83 -1.43
N LEU A 181 36.12 -12.24 -0.80
CA LEU A 181 36.06 -10.79 -0.58
C LEU A 181 36.84 -10.40 0.68
N THR A 182 37.43 -9.20 0.66
CA THR A 182 38.07 -8.59 1.82
C THR A 182 37.06 -8.36 2.94
N MET A 183 37.48 -8.55 4.19
CA MET A 183 36.70 -8.33 5.41
C MET A 183 35.92 -7.00 5.37
N ARG A 184 36.62 -5.90 5.01
CA ARG A 184 36.04 -4.57 4.76
C ARG A 184 34.81 -4.63 3.87
N LEU A 185 35.00 -5.04 2.61
CA LEU A 185 33.93 -5.12 1.61
C LEU A 185 32.76 -6.01 2.06
N ARG A 186 33.04 -7.12 2.77
CA ARG A 186 31.95 -7.95 3.33
C ARG A 186 31.11 -7.16 4.32
N ALA A 187 31.74 -6.46 5.25
CA ALA A 187 31.04 -5.61 6.21
C ALA A 187 30.27 -4.47 5.52
N GLN A 188 30.87 -3.82 4.52
CA GLN A 188 30.21 -2.77 3.72
C GLN A 188 28.95 -3.29 3.01
N LEU A 189 29.01 -4.49 2.41
CA LEU A 189 27.87 -5.11 1.75
C LEU A 189 26.78 -5.54 2.75
N LEU A 190 27.15 -6.10 3.90
CA LEU A 190 26.18 -6.44 4.96
C LEU A 190 25.47 -5.19 5.47
N LEU A 191 26.20 -4.09 5.65
CA LEU A 191 25.67 -2.82 6.10
C LEU A 191 24.78 -2.17 5.02
N ALA A 192 25.17 -2.24 3.75
CA ALA A 192 24.31 -1.84 2.63
C ALA A 192 23.02 -2.67 2.59
N VAL A 193 23.07 -3.95 2.95
CA VAL A 193 21.88 -4.80 3.00
C VAL A 193 20.94 -4.41 4.15
N VAL A 194 21.46 -4.11 5.34
CA VAL A 194 20.61 -3.80 6.51
C VAL A 194 20.17 -2.33 6.54
N CYS A 195 21.05 -1.41 6.16
CA CYS A 195 20.84 0.04 6.27
C CYS A 195 20.57 0.73 4.93
N GLY A 196 20.66 0.02 3.80
CA GLY A 196 20.42 0.59 2.46
C GLY A 196 18.99 1.06 2.22
N ASN A 197 18.11 1.00 3.22
CA ASN A 197 16.79 1.63 3.23
C ASN A 197 16.74 2.98 3.96
N ILE A 198 17.89 3.50 4.41
CA ILE A 198 18.02 4.75 5.16
C ILE A 198 18.71 5.81 4.28
N ARG A 199 18.33 7.08 4.48
CA ARG A 199 18.98 8.27 3.94
C ARG A 199 19.21 9.27 5.09
N MET A 200 20.25 10.11 5.06
CA MET A 200 20.30 11.27 5.97
C MET A 200 19.33 12.36 5.48
N ALA A 201 18.78 13.11 6.43
CA ALA A 201 18.24 14.43 6.16
C ALA A 201 19.42 15.32 5.71
N MET A 202 19.39 15.84 4.48
CA MET A 202 20.49 16.70 4.03
C MET A 202 20.49 18.00 4.82
N ARG A 203 21.68 18.37 5.33
CA ARG A 203 22.01 19.75 5.71
C ARG A 203 22.67 20.39 4.50
N GLU A 204 21.88 21.02 3.63
CA GLU A 204 22.45 21.77 2.51
C GLU A 204 22.51 23.27 2.86
N ARG A 205 23.76 23.74 3.03
CA ARG A 205 24.27 25.10 2.78
C ARG A 205 23.35 26.28 3.12
N ALA A 206 23.36 26.69 4.39
CA ALA A 206 23.20 28.11 4.72
C ALA A 206 24.55 28.85 4.71
N ASP A 207 25.66 28.12 4.82
CA ASP A 207 26.98 28.72 5.05
C ASP A 207 27.65 29.30 3.78
N LEU A 208 27.05 29.11 2.60
CA LEU A 208 27.55 29.67 1.34
C LEU A 208 26.85 30.97 0.92
N GLU A 209 25.62 31.22 1.36
CA GLU A 209 24.98 32.54 1.15
C GLU A 209 25.56 33.58 2.14
N SER A 210 25.94 33.17 3.36
CA SER A 210 26.58 34.06 4.33
C SER A 210 28.04 34.40 4.00
N ALA A 211 28.66 33.73 3.02
CA ALA A 211 30.01 34.06 2.55
C ALA A 211 30.01 35.04 1.36
N GLU A 212 28.89 35.19 0.64
CA GLU A 212 28.77 36.14 -0.47
C GLU A 212 28.18 37.50 -0.06
N GLU A 213 27.44 37.59 1.06
CA GLU A 213 26.93 38.88 1.57
C GLU A 213 27.94 39.72 2.38
N GLY A 214 29.18 39.24 2.55
CA GLY A 214 30.25 39.98 3.26
C GLY A 214 31.17 40.83 2.38
N GLY A 215 31.00 40.84 1.05
CA GLY A 215 31.85 41.56 0.11
C GLY A 215 31.37 42.98 -0.17
N GLU A 216 31.35 43.86 0.83
CA GLU A 216 31.04 45.27 0.61
C GLU A 216 32.14 45.95 -0.23
N VAL A 217 31.68 46.52 -1.35
CA VAL A 217 32.46 47.13 -2.42
C VAL A 217 33.18 48.39 -1.92
N GLY A 218 34.48 48.29 -1.69
CA GLY A 218 35.39 49.43 -1.65
C GLY A 218 35.59 49.97 -3.07
N ARG A 219 34.84 51.02 -3.41
CA ARG A 219 34.94 51.76 -4.67
C ARG A 219 36.23 52.59 -4.67
N VAL A 220 37.25 52.14 -5.39
CA VAL A 220 38.43 52.94 -5.75
C VAL A 220 38.39 53.14 -7.26
N ASP A 221 38.23 54.40 -7.67
CA ASP A 221 38.34 54.83 -9.06
C ASP A 221 39.83 54.82 -9.47
N THR A 222 40.15 54.16 -10.57
CA THR A 222 41.37 54.48 -11.33
C THR A 222 41.14 54.36 -12.82
N GLU A 223 41.23 55.52 -13.46
CA GLU A 223 41.38 55.71 -14.90
C GLU A 223 42.80 55.30 -15.35
N ASN A 224 42.88 54.89 -16.62
CA ASN A 224 44.05 54.87 -17.50
C ASN A 224 45.05 53.69 -17.44
N GLY A 225 44.96 52.88 -18.50
CA GLY A 225 46.09 52.69 -19.43
C GLY A 225 46.94 51.44 -19.25
N LEU A 226 46.83 50.50 -20.20
CA LEU A 226 47.88 50.12 -21.17
C LEU A 226 47.72 48.64 -21.56
N LYS A 227 47.58 48.40 -22.87
CA LYS A 227 47.51 47.09 -23.51
C LYS A 227 48.85 46.36 -23.43
N PHE A 228 48.82 45.06 -23.14
CA PHE A 228 49.76 44.09 -23.71
C PHE A 228 49.08 42.72 -23.78
N GLY A 229 49.11 42.08 -24.95
CA GLY A 229 48.50 40.78 -25.21
C GLY A 229 49.53 39.66 -25.28
N VAL A 230 49.10 38.44 -24.95
CA VAL A 230 49.68 37.12 -25.29
C VAL A 230 48.53 36.08 -25.21
N PRO A 231 48.53 35.00 -26.00
CA PRO A 231 47.32 34.28 -26.42
C PRO A 231 47.06 32.96 -25.68
N GLU A 232 45.91 32.36 -26.01
CA GLU A 232 45.68 30.89 -26.06
C GLU A 232 45.46 30.15 -24.73
N SER A 233 44.24 29.65 -24.51
CA SER A 233 44.00 28.23 -24.16
C SER A 233 42.51 27.97 -23.87
N ASP A 234 41.96 26.98 -24.59
CA ASP A 234 40.95 26.02 -24.15
C ASP A 234 39.66 26.53 -23.48
N ASN A 235 38.63 26.68 -24.30
CA ASN A 235 37.23 26.53 -23.89
C ASN A 235 36.98 25.06 -23.50
N ILE A 236 37.35 24.70 -22.27
CA ILE A 236 36.82 23.52 -21.60
C ILE A 236 35.40 23.87 -21.13
N ASP A 237 34.46 23.20 -21.78
CA ASP A 237 33.06 23.01 -21.41
C ASP A 237 32.91 22.77 -19.90
N ASN A 238 32.72 23.84 -19.13
CA ASN A 238 32.52 23.79 -17.69
C ASN A 238 31.04 23.56 -17.39
N THR A 239 30.50 22.47 -17.94
CA THR A 239 29.28 21.86 -17.41
C THR A 239 29.67 21.16 -16.10
N GLN A 240 29.89 21.95 -15.04
CA GLN A 240 30.02 21.45 -13.67
C GLN A 240 28.70 20.79 -13.27
N ARG A 241 28.57 19.50 -13.58
CA ARG A 241 27.65 18.62 -12.87
C ARG A 241 28.14 18.58 -11.42
N HIS A 242 27.51 19.35 -10.55
CA HIS A 242 27.74 19.24 -9.11
C HIS A 242 27.58 17.77 -8.69
N PRO A 243 28.64 17.13 -8.14
CA PRO A 243 28.55 15.75 -7.70
C PRO A 243 27.59 15.68 -6.51
N ILE A 244 26.55 14.89 -6.70
CA ILE A 244 25.39 14.74 -5.82
C ILE A 244 25.84 14.33 -4.39
N VAL A 245 25.26 15.01 -3.41
CA VAL A 245 25.52 15.03 -1.96
C VAL A 245 25.35 13.68 -1.21
N HIS A 246 25.13 12.58 -1.94
CA HIS A 246 25.06 11.21 -1.40
C HIS A 246 26.37 10.71 -0.77
N ASN A 247 27.50 11.32 -1.13
CA ASN A 247 28.84 10.97 -0.67
C ASN A 247 29.06 11.19 0.85
N SER A 248 28.16 11.86 1.57
CA SER A 248 28.32 12.14 3.02
C SER A 248 27.78 11.03 3.92
N ILE A 249 26.72 10.32 3.52
CA ILE A 249 26.03 9.32 4.37
C ILE A 249 26.81 8.04 4.41
N TRP A 250 27.09 7.51 3.22
CA TRP A 250 27.89 6.32 3.06
C TRP A 250 29.24 6.51 3.76
N LYS A 251 29.95 7.61 3.50
CA LYS A 251 31.22 7.92 4.18
C LYS A 251 31.10 7.96 5.71
N ARG A 252 30.09 8.61 6.27
CA ARG A 252 29.90 8.69 7.73
C ARG A 252 29.52 7.35 8.36
N ILE A 253 28.86 6.48 7.63
CA ILE A 253 28.60 5.12 8.09
C ILE A 253 29.86 4.26 7.94
N MET A 254 30.65 4.52 6.89
CA MET A 254 31.96 3.90 6.68
C MET A 254 32.99 4.36 7.70
N THR A 255 32.87 5.54 8.34
CA THR A 255 33.79 5.89 9.44
C THR A 255 33.75 4.87 10.56
N MET A 256 32.61 4.21 10.81
CA MET A 256 32.57 3.09 11.78
C MET A 256 33.38 1.87 11.34
N VAL A 257 33.45 1.63 10.02
CA VAL A 257 34.26 0.56 9.43
C VAL A 257 35.73 0.97 9.42
N ASP A 258 36.04 2.22 9.09
CA ASP A 258 37.38 2.78 9.08
C ASP A 258 37.97 2.87 10.50
N GLU A 259 37.19 3.30 11.50
CA GLU A 259 37.56 3.28 12.91
C GLU A 259 37.91 1.87 13.37
N TYR A 260 37.11 0.88 12.94
CA TYR A 260 37.36 -0.52 13.23
C TYR A 260 38.66 -1.01 12.57
N GLU A 261 38.92 -0.66 11.30
CA GLU A 261 40.18 -1.01 10.64
C GLU A 261 41.39 -0.31 11.27
N ALA A 262 41.24 0.96 11.68
CA ALA A 262 42.30 1.71 12.35
C ALA A 262 42.69 1.07 13.69
N ILE A 263 41.70 0.67 14.50
CA ILE A 263 41.93 -0.03 15.78
C ILE A 263 42.60 -1.38 15.54
N ARG A 264 42.16 -2.13 14.52
CA ARG A 264 42.75 -3.43 14.19
C ARG A 264 44.22 -3.31 13.77
N LEU A 265 44.61 -2.21 13.12
CA LEU A 265 45.98 -1.98 12.65
C LEU A 265 46.91 -1.39 13.72
N ASP A 266 46.39 -0.94 14.87
CA ASP A 266 47.15 -0.38 15.99
C ASP A 266 47.10 -1.30 17.23
N PRO A 267 47.93 -2.36 17.28
CA PRO A 267 47.95 -3.32 18.39
C PRO A 267 48.60 -2.79 19.68
N GLU A 268 49.28 -1.64 19.64
CA GLU A 268 50.02 -1.07 20.80
C GLU A 268 49.33 0.15 21.44
N GLY A 269 48.32 0.74 20.78
CA GLY A 269 47.56 1.86 21.30
C GLY A 269 46.66 1.49 22.48
N ASN A 270 46.55 2.38 23.48
CA ASN A 270 45.56 2.32 24.56
C ASN A 270 44.14 2.17 23.97
N ALA A 271 43.72 0.93 23.78
CA ALA A 271 42.44 0.59 23.18
C ALA A 271 41.34 1.15 24.07
N LYS A 272 40.79 2.32 23.68
CA LYS A 272 39.47 2.70 24.14
C LYS A 272 38.54 1.54 23.82
N GLU A 273 37.66 1.24 24.76
CA GLU A 273 36.66 0.17 24.73
C GLU A 273 35.64 0.41 23.58
N VAL A 274 36.09 0.25 22.34
CA VAL A 274 35.27 0.46 21.15
C VAL A 274 34.59 -0.85 20.81
N VAL A 275 33.26 -0.79 20.72
CA VAL A 275 32.44 -1.95 20.36
C VAL A 275 32.82 -2.46 18.97
N SER A 276 33.10 -3.77 18.86
CA SER A 276 33.52 -4.38 17.60
C SER A 276 32.44 -4.28 16.51
N LEU A 277 32.87 -4.18 15.25
CA LEU A 277 31.98 -4.07 14.09
C LEU A 277 30.98 -5.24 13.97
N PRO A 278 31.38 -6.52 14.21
CA PRO A 278 30.43 -7.63 14.26
C PRO A 278 29.34 -7.44 15.30
N VAL A 279 29.68 -6.93 16.49
CA VAL A 279 28.69 -6.66 17.56
C VAL A 279 27.72 -5.58 17.13
N LYS A 280 28.19 -4.49 16.50
CA LYS A 280 27.32 -3.43 15.94
C LYS A 280 26.38 -3.98 14.86
N LEU A 281 26.87 -4.83 13.94
CA LEU A 281 26.05 -5.47 12.90
C LEU A 281 25.01 -6.43 13.49
N LYS A 282 25.40 -7.25 14.48
CA LYS A 282 24.48 -8.15 15.19
C LYS A 282 23.43 -7.35 15.98
N ALA A 283 23.81 -6.23 16.60
CA ALA A 283 22.88 -5.34 17.30
C ALA A 283 21.85 -4.73 16.33
N LEU A 284 22.29 -4.24 15.16
CA LEU A 284 21.39 -3.77 14.10
C LEU A 284 20.40 -4.87 13.68
N LEU A 285 20.89 -6.09 13.46
CA LEU A 285 20.02 -7.22 13.08
C LEU A 285 19.04 -7.61 14.20
N ASN A 286 19.50 -7.67 15.44
CA ASN A 286 18.68 -8.08 16.59
C ASN A 286 17.64 -7.00 16.97
N SER A 287 17.89 -5.72 16.63
CA SER A 287 16.90 -4.66 16.80
C SER A 287 15.69 -4.79 15.86
N GLN A 288 15.79 -5.61 14.81
CA GLN A 288 14.68 -5.83 13.87
C GLN A 288 13.69 -6.84 14.43
N ALA A 289 12.43 -6.42 14.55
CA ALA A 289 11.30 -7.29 14.90
C ALA A 289 11.24 -8.54 14.02
N SER A 290 10.93 -9.68 14.62
CA SER A 290 10.78 -10.94 13.87
C SER A 290 9.53 -10.89 12.98
N PHE A 291 9.54 -11.62 11.86
CA PHE A 291 8.39 -11.73 10.97
C PHE A 291 7.11 -12.13 11.72
N GLY A 292 7.20 -13.18 12.54
CA GLY A 292 6.07 -13.70 13.30
C GLY A 292 5.49 -12.69 14.29
N PHE A 293 6.33 -11.90 14.97
CA PHE A 293 5.86 -10.85 15.88
C PHE A 293 5.16 -9.71 15.12
N THR A 294 5.67 -9.34 13.94
CA THR A 294 5.20 -8.16 13.21
C THR A 294 3.88 -8.42 12.48
N VAL A 295 3.78 -9.55 11.77
CA VAL A 295 2.62 -9.85 10.91
C VAL A 295 1.85 -11.10 11.31
N GLY A 296 2.39 -11.97 12.17
CA GLY A 296 1.80 -13.28 12.46
C GLY A 296 0.39 -13.19 13.04
N SER A 297 0.14 -12.29 13.99
CA SER A 297 -1.20 -12.10 14.56
C SER A 297 -2.21 -11.62 13.51
N SER A 298 -1.86 -10.59 12.73
CA SER A 298 -2.73 -10.05 11.68
C SER A 298 -3.07 -11.10 10.61
N ILE A 299 -2.11 -11.97 10.26
CA ILE A 299 -2.31 -13.07 9.31
C ILE A 299 -3.28 -14.10 9.87
N LEU A 300 -3.13 -14.52 11.13
CA LEU A 300 -4.04 -15.48 11.74
C LEU A 300 -5.48 -14.96 11.78
N PHE A 301 -5.68 -13.70 12.16
CA PHE A 301 -7.02 -13.09 12.17
C PHE A 301 -7.59 -12.91 10.76
N PHE A 302 -6.78 -12.48 9.80
CA PHE A 302 -7.24 -12.29 8.42
C PHE A 302 -7.57 -13.63 7.75
N VAL A 303 -6.67 -14.61 7.82
CA VAL A 303 -6.88 -15.95 7.24
C VAL A 303 -8.01 -16.67 7.95
N GLY A 304 -8.06 -16.63 9.29
CA GLY A 304 -9.14 -17.25 10.06
C GLY A 304 -10.52 -16.64 9.75
N GLY A 305 -10.61 -15.30 9.72
CA GLY A 305 -11.85 -14.61 9.34
C GLY A 305 -12.27 -14.88 7.89
N PHE A 306 -11.30 -14.98 6.98
CA PHE A 306 -11.58 -15.29 5.58
C PHE A 306 -12.01 -16.75 5.39
N ILE A 307 -11.38 -17.72 6.06
CA ILE A 307 -11.82 -19.13 6.09
C ILE A 307 -13.25 -19.21 6.63
N TYR A 308 -13.54 -18.53 7.75
CA TYR A 308 -14.88 -18.47 8.30
C TYR A 308 -15.87 -17.91 7.27
N THR A 309 -15.52 -16.83 6.57
CA THR A 309 -16.37 -16.23 5.52
C THR A 309 -16.61 -17.19 4.36
N VAL A 310 -15.61 -17.97 3.94
CA VAL A 310 -15.77 -18.99 2.89
C VAL A 310 -16.72 -20.10 3.35
N ILE A 311 -16.57 -20.60 4.57
CA ILE A 311 -17.47 -21.63 5.13
C ILE A 311 -18.89 -21.09 5.29
N ASP A 312 -19.03 -19.87 5.81
CA ASP A 312 -20.31 -19.19 5.98
C ASP A 312 -21.03 -18.98 4.65
N SER A 313 -20.27 -18.72 3.57
CA SER A 313 -20.82 -18.54 2.23
C SER A 313 -21.50 -19.80 1.66
N GLU A 314 -21.14 -20.99 2.12
CA GLU A 314 -21.81 -22.25 1.72
C GLU A 314 -23.22 -22.36 2.29
N THR A 315 -23.51 -21.64 3.39
CA THR A 315 -24.85 -21.61 3.99
C THR A 315 -25.78 -20.57 3.35
N SER A 316 -25.21 -19.68 2.52
CA SER A 316 -25.89 -18.51 1.92
C SER A 316 -25.66 -18.47 0.40
N LEU A 317 -25.74 -19.62 -0.27
CA LEU A 317 -25.50 -19.72 -1.71
C LEU A 317 -26.49 -18.82 -2.48
N GLY A 318 -26.07 -18.26 -3.60
CA GLY A 318 -26.91 -17.38 -4.40
C GLY A 318 -27.15 -15.98 -3.81
N ASP A 319 -26.67 -15.68 -2.59
CA ASP A 319 -26.59 -14.28 -2.13
C ASP A 319 -25.48 -13.52 -2.87
N ASN A 320 -25.92 -12.53 -3.63
CA ASN A 320 -25.04 -11.68 -4.39
C ASN A 320 -24.11 -10.88 -3.47
N ASP A 321 -24.60 -10.40 -2.33
CA ASP A 321 -23.81 -9.60 -1.39
C ASP A 321 -22.67 -10.40 -0.77
N THR A 322 -22.91 -11.67 -0.43
CA THR A 322 -21.89 -12.63 0.01
C THR A 322 -20.78 -12.78 -1.03
N ALA A 323 -21.14 -12.98 -2.30
CA ALA A 323 -20.16 -13.07 -3.39
C ALA A 323 -19.32 -11.80 -3.51
N HIS A 324 -19.94 -10.62 -3.36
CA HIS A 324 -19.21 -9.35 -3.42
C HIS A 324 -18.34 -9.13 -2.20
N ALA A 325 -18.79 -9.50 -1.01
CA ALA A 325 -17.97 -9.45 0.19
C ALA A 325 -16.73 -10.34 0.02
N LEU A 326 -16.89 -11.55 -0.53
CA LEU A 326 -15.79 -12.47 -0.79
C LEU A 326 -14.83 -11.93 -1.88
N ALA A 327 -15.37 -11.39 -2.99
CA ALA A 327 -14.58 -10.78 -4.05
C ALA A 327 -13.79 -9.56 -3.55
N PHE A 328 -14.44 -8.71 -2.76
CA PHE A 328 -13.84 -7.53 -2.16
C PHE A 328 -12.75 -7.92 -1.16
N GLY A 329 -12.95 -9.00 -0.39
CA GLY A 329 -11.93 -9.55 0.51
C GLY A 329 -10.70 -10.06 -0.26
N MET A 330 -10.90 -10.80 -1.36
CA MET A 330 -9.81 -11.23 -2.24
C MET A 330 -9.06 -10.06 -2.85
N TRP A 331 -9.77 -9.04 -3.32
CA TRP A 331 -9.16 -7.82 -3.83
C TRP A 331 -8.28 -7.11 -2.78
N TRP A 332 -8.77 -7.02 -1.54
CA TRP A 332 -8.04 -6.42 -0.43
C TRP A 332 -6.82 -7.22 0.02
N MET A 333 -6.67 -8.49 -0.36
CA MET A 333 -5.48 -9.31 -0.04
C MET A 333 -4.17 -8.73 -0.57
N VAL A 334 -4.22 -7.78 -1.52
CA VAL A 334 -3.04 -7.03 -1.96
C VAL A 334 -2.34 -6.32 -0.79
N ILE A 335 -3.09 -5.83 0.20
CA ILE A 335 -2.53 -5.16 1.39
C ILE A 335 -1.76 -6.14 2.30
N PRO A 336 -2.36 -7.27 2.73
CA PRO A 336 -1.60 -8.34 3.39
C PRO A 336 -0.36 -8.78 2.61
N TYR A 337 -0.44 -8.97 1.29
CA TYR A 337 0.73 -9.37 0.49
C TYR A 337 1.84 -8.32 0.55
N LEU A 338 1.48 -7.05 0.40
CA LEU A 338 2.42 -5.95 0.53
C LEU A 338 3.12 -5.94 1.90
N ALA A 339 2.36 -6.10 2.98
CA ALA A 339 2.91 -6.14 4.33
C ALA A 339 3.78 -7.38 4.58
N ILE A 340 3.35 -8.56 4.11
CA ILE A 340 4.10 -9.81 4.21
C ILE A 340 5.47 -9.67 3.54
N ILE A 341 5.51 -9.21 2.28
CA ILE A 341 6.78 -9.05 1.55
C ILE A 341 7.62 -7.92 2.18
N ALA A 342 7.02 -6.81 2.59
CA ALA A 342 7.75 -5.73 3.26
C ALA A 342 8.43 -6.18 4.57
N CYS A 343 7.77 -7.02 5.36
CA CYS A 343 8.30 -7.58 6.60
C CYS A 343 9.26 -8.76 6.39
N ALA A 344 9.23 -9.42 5.23
CA ALA A 344 10.15 -10.52 4.89
C ALA A 344 11.60 -10.04 4.67
N MET A 345 11.78 -8.76 4.34
CA MET A 345 13.08 -8.19 4.02
C MET A 345 13.91 -7.87 5.26
N LEU A 346 15.24 -8.01 5.14
CA LEU A 346 16.19 -7.46 6.10
C LEU A 346 16.36 -5.96 5.85
N ALA A 347 15.78 -5.14 6.73
CA ALA A 347 15.92 -3.70 6.65
C ALA A 347 15.73 -3.04 8.03
N ALA A 348 16.56 -2.04 8.32
CA ALA A 348 16.46 -1.24 9.52
C ALA A 348 15.29 -0.25 9.40
N ASN A 349 14.10 -0.67 9.83
CA ASN A 349 12.89 0.18 9.80
C ASN A 349 12.92 1.31 10.83
N SER A 350 13.78 1.20 11.85
CA SER A 350 13.96 2.18 12.92
C SER A 350 15.31 2.90 12.73
N PRO A 351 15.31 4.13 12.18
CA PRO A 351 16.55 4.89 11.95
C PRO A 351 17.26 5.29 13.27
N SER A 352 16.53 5.30 14.39
CA SER A 352 17.07 5.57 15.73
C SER A 352 18.13 4.56 16.18
N THR A 353 17.99 3.28 15.82
CA THR A 353 19.02 2.27 16.11
C THR A 353 20.34 2.62 15.43
N LEU A 354 20.28 3.07 14.18
CA LEU A 354 21.47 3.50 13.46
C LEU A 354 22.05 4.78 14.07
N ASP A 355 21.21 5.73 14.48
CA ASP A 355 21.68 6.98 15.09
C ASP A 355 22.45 6.74 16.39
N GLY A 356 22.04 5.77 17.21
CA GLY A 356 22.77 5.37 18.41
C GLY A 356 24.10 4.66 18.12
N ILE A 357 24.25 4.02 16.97
CA ILE A 357 25.45 3.26 16.59
C ILE A 357 26.49 4.15 15.89
N VAL A 358 26.04 5.13 15.09
CA VAL A 358 26.89 6.10 14.35
C VAL A 358 26.97 7.45 15.08
N TYR A 359 26.77 7.47 16.40
CA TYR A 359 26.76 8.72 17.15
C TYR A 359 28.15 9.36 17.17
N ASP A 360 28.27 10.54 16.60
CA ASP A 360 29.53 11.31 16.50
C ASP A 360 29.46 12.67 17.20
N GLY A 361 28.45 12.87 18.06
CA GLY A 361 28.31 14.11 18.84
C GLY A 361 27.83 15.34 18.07
N ALA A 362 27.56 15.23 16.76
CA ALA A 362 27.09 16.37 15.96
C ALA A 362 25.59 16.64 16.14
N ASP A 363 25.22 17.92 16.22
CA ASP A 363 23.84 18.41 16.35
C ASP A 363 22.88 17.82 15.31
N THR A 364 21.61 17.73 15.69
CA THR A 364 20.52 17.25 14.83
C THR A 364 20.47 18.02 13.51
N ALA A 365 20.43 17.29 12.39
CA ALA A 365 20.34 17.90 11.07
C ALA A 365 19.03 18.70 10.96
N LEU A 366 19.15 19.96 10.52
CA LEU A 366 18.00 20.85 10.27
C LEU A 366 16.98 20.19 9.33
N PRO A 367 15.68 20.49 9.48
CA PRO A 367 14.64 19.92 8.64
C PRO A 367 14.85 20.30 7.17
N ASP A 368 15.07 19.27 6.35
CA ASP A 368 15.23 19.32 4.89
C ASP A 368 14.18 20.21 4.18
N LYS A 369 14.61 21.33 3.57
CA LYS A 369 13.73 22.29 2.86
C LYS A 369 13.10 21.74 1.58
N TYR A 370 13.64 20.65 1.02
CA TYR A 370 13.44 20.24 -0.38
C TYR A 370 12.09 19.57 -0.71
N GLU A 371 11.28 19.12 0.26
CA GLU A 371 10.02 18.41 -0.02
C GLU A 371 8.74 19.18 0.34
N THR A 372 8.82 20.51 0.52
CA THR A 372 7.65 21.37 0.84
C THR A 372 6.95 21.98 -0.38
N GLY A 373 7.51 21.88 -1.58
CA GLY A 373 7.10 22.68 -2.75
C GLY A 373 5.63 22.58 -3.16
N PHE A 374 5.05 21.39 -3.22
CA PHE A 374 3.68 21.25 -3.77
C PHE A 374 2.59 21.64 -2.77
N LEU A 375 2.64 21.10 -1.55
CA LEU A 375 1.62 21.36 -0.54
C LEU A 375 1.70 22.80 -0.03
N LYS A 376 2.91 23.34 0.16
CA LYS A 376 3.10 24.73 0.61
C LYS A 376 2.63 25.72 -0.45
N SER A 377 2.87 25.44 -1.75
CA SER A 377 2.31 26.23 -2.86
C SER A 377 0.78 26.20 -2.90
N ARG A 378 0.15 25.04 -2.67
CA ARG A 378 -1.31 24.91 -2.58
C ARG A 378 -1.90 25.58 -1.34
N ILE A 379 -1.26 25.46 -0.18
CA ILE A 379 -1.65 26.15 1.05
C ILE A 379 -1.55 27.67 0.86
N GLN A 380 -0.52 28.14 0.16
CA GLN A 380 -0.33 29.55 -0.16
C GLN A 380 -1.42 30.07 -1.12
N MET A 381 -1.86 29.27 -2.09
CA MET A 381 -3.06 29.59 -2.89
C MET A 381 -4.34 29.59 -2.04
N ALA A 382 -4.50 28.64 -1.11
CA ALA A 382 -5.67 28.56 -0.23
C ALA A 382 -5.76 29.74 0.76
N LYS A 383 -4.62 30.34 1.16
CA LYS A 383 -4.57 31.58 1.96
C LYS A 383 -5.25 32.78 1.26
N THR A 384 -5.45 32.72 -0.05
CA THR A 384 -6.15 33.78 -0.82
C THR A 384 -7.66 33.79 -0.55
N TYR A 385 -8.23 32.70 -0.04
CA TYR A 385 -9.67 32.60 0.28
C TYR A 385 -9.95 33.05 1.72
N LYS A 386 -10.63 34.19 1.90
CA LYS A 386 -10.89 34.85 3.21
C LYS A 386 -11.39 33.92 4.34
N PRO A 387 -12.39 33.03 4.15
CA PRO A 387 -12.87 32.18 5.25
C PRO A 387 -11.86 31.10 5.65
N ILE A 388 -11.09 30.57 4.69
CA ILE A 388 -10.04 29.57 4.95
C ILE A 388 -8.82 30.24 5.59
N ALA A 389 -8.54 31.50 5.26
CA ALA A 389 -7.44 32.27 5.84
C ALA A 389 -7.58 32.47 7.36
N VAL A 390 -8.81 32.63 7.89
CA VAL A 390 -9.04 32.76 9.34
C VAL A 390 -8.74 31.45 10.07
N ILE A 391 -9.17 30.31 9.53
CA ILE A 391 -8.87 28.98 10.08
C ILE A 391 -7.37 28.68 9.97
N LEU A 392 -6.75 29.02 8.83
CA LEU A 392 -5.31 28.85 8.63
C LEU A 392 -4.46 29.74 9.54
N ARG A 393 -4.92 30.94 9.92
CA ARG A 393 -4.26 31.80 10.90
C ARG A 393 -4.28 31.20 12.31
N LEU A 394 -5.36 30.52 12.68
CA LEU A 394 -5.46 29.78 13.95
C LEU A 394 -4.56 28.53 13.99
N ILE A 395 -4.15 28.04 12.82
CA ILE A 395 -3.27 26.87 12.62
C ILE A 395 -1.85 27.32 12.21
N GLU A 396 -1.56 28.62 12.22
CA GLU A 396 -0.32 29.19 11.71
C GLU A 396 0.85 28.80 12.62
N GLY A 397 1.72 27.91 12.11
CA GLY A 397 2.81 27.28 12.87
C GLY A 397 2.71 25.76 12.95
N TYR A 398 1.55 25.18 12.61
CA TYR A 398 1.37 23.73 12.58
C TYR A 398 1.72 23.15 11.21
N ASN A 399 2.62 22.17 11.19
CA ASN A 399 2.91 21.39 10.00
C ASN A 399 2.02 20.13 10.01
N PRO A 400 1.02 20.01 9.11
CA PRO A 400 0.07 18.89 9.15
C PRO A 400 0.71 17.54 8.88
N VAL A 401 1.96 17.53 8.40
CA VAL A 401 2.69 16.32 8.06
C VAL A 401 4.01 16.32 8.80
N GLU A 402 4.13 15.41 9.76
CA GLU A 402 5.34 15.17 10.53
C GLU A 402 6.11 13.97 9.94
N LEU A 403 7.39 13.91 10.27
CA LEU A 403 8.21 12.74 9.96
C LEU A 403 7.79 11.59 10.89
N ALA A 404 7.77 10.37 10.35
CA ALA A 404 7.45 9.19 11.16
C ALA A 404 8.50 8.95 12.26
N PHE A 405 9.75 9.32 11.98
CA PHE A 405 10.89 9.22 12.90
C PHE A 405 11.61 10.57 12.97
N GLU A 406 11.86 11.02 14.18
CA GLU A 406 12.73 12.15 14.48
C GLU A 406 14.17 11.63 14.57
N GLY A 407 15.09 12.29 13.87
CA GLY A 407 16.48 11.87 13.82
C GLY A 407 17.20 12.33 12.56
N ARG A 408 18.53 12.17 12.55
CA ARG A 408 19.40 12.53 11.41
C ARG A 408 19.17 11.59 10.23
N PHE A 409 18.80 10.35 10.53
CA PHE A 409 18.51 9.31 9.57
C PHE A 409 17.01 9.20 9.31
N ARG A 410 16.63 8.96 8.05
CA ARG A 410 15.26 8.84 7.57
C ARG A 410 15.11 7.57 6.75
N THR A 411 13.98 6.91 6.87
CA THR A 411 13.65 5.79 6.00
C THR A 411 13.35 6.28 4.57
N VAL A 412 13.71 5.47 3.58
CA VAL A 412 13.33 5.67 2.18
C VAL A 412 11.94 5.07 1.97
N LYS A 413 11.12 5.71 1.12
CA LYS A 413 9.80 5.19 0.75
C LYS A 413 9.94 3.79 0.15
N LEU A 414 9.00 2.89 0.46
CA LEU A 414 9.11 1.48 0.09
C LEU A 414 9.36 1.26 -1.41
N TRP A 415 8.67 2.01 -2.29
CA TRP A 415 8.85 1.93 -3.74
C TRP A 415 10.18 2.48 -4.29
N LYS A 416 10.98 3.17 -3.46
CA LYS A 416 12.34 3.64 -3.80
C LYS A 416 13.43 2.84 -3.10
N ARG A 417 13.07 1.89 -2.23
CA ARG A 417 14.03 1.19 -1.37
C ARG A 417 15.01 0.36 -2.18
N GLY A 418 14.54 -0.38 -3.18
CA GLY A 418 15.38 -1.23 -4.03
C GLY A 418 16.43 -0.42 -4.81
N LEU A 419 16.05 0.75 -5.32
CA LEU A 419 16.96 1.67 -6.01
C LEU A 419 18.02 2.24 -5.06
N ASN A 420 17.62 2.68 -3.86
CA ASN A 420 18.53 3.21 -2.86
C ASN A 420 19.55 2.14 -2.43
N LYS A 421 19.08 0.91 -2.20
CA LYS A 421 19.93 -0.22 -1.81
C LYS A 421 20.94 -0.58 -2.90
N ARG A 422 20.51 -0.61 -4.17
CA ARG A 422 21.40 -0.78 -5.32
C ARG A 422 22.48 0.31 -5.36
N GLN A 423 22.11 1.55 -5.10
CA GLN A 423 23.05 2.66 -5.09
C GLN A 423 24.10 2.50 -3.99
N TRP A 424 23.70 2.11 -2.77
CA TRP A 424 24.64 1.85 -1.67
C TRP A 424 25.62 0.73 -2.00
N VAL A 425 25.13 -0.35 -2.63
CA VAL A 425 26.00 -1.43 -3.10
C VAL A 425 26.99 -0.92 -4.16
N GLN A 426 26.53 -0.08 -5.09
CA GLN A 426 27.39 0.49 -6.11
C GLN A 426 28.47 1.40 -5.50
N GLU A 427 28.12 2.18 -4.48
CA GLU A 427 29.07 3.00 -3.71
C GLU A 427 30.12 2.13 -3.02
N ALA A 428 29.71 1.02 -2.38
CA ALA A 428 30.64 0.04 -1.79
C ALA A 428 31.63 -0.55 -2.81
N VAL A 429 31.15 -0.90 -4.01
CA VAL A 429 31.98 -1.44 -5.08
C VAL A 429 32.97 -0.40 -5.60
N ASN A 430 32.53 0.85 -5.75
CA ASN A 430 33.39 1.93 -6.23
C ASN A 430 34.49 2.26 -5.21
N GLU A 431 34.19 2.22 -3.92
CA GLU A 431 35.18 2.42 -2.86
C GLU A 431 36.19 1.27 -2.83
N TYR A 432 35.73 0.02 -2.98
CA TYR A 432 36.61 -1.14 -3.10
C TYR A 432 37.56 -1.03 -4.30
N GLU A 433 37.07 -0.56 -5.45
CA GLU A 433 37.86 -0.30 -6.65
C GLU A 433 38.95 0.76 -6.37
N ALA A 434 38.59 1.86 -5.70
CA ALA A 434 39.54 2.90 -5.32
C ALA A 434 40.64 2.36 -4.38
N SER A 435 40.27 1.63 -3.32
CA SER A 435 41.23 1.04 -2.37
C SER A 435 42.16 0.02 -3.02
N MET A 436 41.65 -0.78 -3.96
CA MET A 436 42.46 -1.77 -4.69
C MET A 436 43.50 -1.11 -5.60
N THR A 437 43.16 0.01 -6.25
CA THR A 437 44.11 0.75 -7.09
C THR A 437 45.25 1.37 -6.28
N MET A 438 45.01 1.81 -5.05
CA MET A 438 46.05 2.37 -4.19
C MET A 438 47.04 1.30 -3.68
N HIS A 439 46.55 0.13 -3.26
CA HIS A 439 47.39 -0.82 -2.54
C HIS A 439 48.11 -1.90 -3.40
N ARG A 440 47.92 -1.95 -4.73
CA ARG A 440 48.54 -2.98 -5.62
C ARG A 440 48.43 -4.43 -5.10
N LEU A 441 47.39 -4.74 -4.30
CA LEU A 441 47.22 -6.05 -3.68
C LEU A 441 46.56 -7.03 -4.67
N GLY A 442 47.36 -7.90 -5.27
CA GLY A 442 46.96 -8.88 -6.30
C GLY A 442 46.17 -10.10 -5.82
N LYS A 443 45.54 -10.11 -4.63
CA LYS A 443 44.85 -11.29 -4.07
C LYS A 443 43.31 -11.20 -4.02
N GLY A 444 42.70 -10.16 -4.58
CA GLY A 444 41.24 -9.96 -4.56
C GLY A 444 40.50 -10.34 -5.85
N ILE A 445 39.19 -10.54 -5.76
CA ILE A 445 38.29 -10.59 -6.92
C ILE A 445 38.31 -9.21 -7.59
N GLY A 446 38.62 -9.14 -8.88
CA GLY A 446 38.64 -7.86 -9.61
C GLY A 446 37.26 -7.15 -9.59
N PRO A 447 37.22 -5.81 -9.54
CA PRO A 447 35.99 -5.02 -9.38
C PRO A 447 34.98 -5.25 -10.52
N VAL A 448 35.45 -5.51 -11.73
CA VAL A 448 34.59 -5.85 -12.88
C VAL A 448 33.85 -7.18 -12.66
N LYS A 449 34.53 -8.19 -12.11
CA LYS A 449 33.94 -9.50 -11.81
C LYS A 449 32.94 -9.38 -10.65
N LEU A 450 33.28 -8.58 -9.63
CA LEU A 450 32.38 -8.26 -8.52
C LEU A 450 31.11 -7.55 -9.00
N ARG A 451 31.25 -6.50 -9.82
CA ARG A 451 30.10 -5.77 -10.38
C ARG A 451 29.20 -6.70 -11.19
N LYS A 452 29.79 -7.59 -12.02
CA LYS A 452 29.04 -8.59 -12.78
C LYS A 452 28.28 -9.61 -11.89
N GLN A 453 28.82 -9.93 -10.70
CA GLN A 453 28.15 -10.80 -9.73
C GLN A 453 27.02 -10.10 -8.95
N LEU A 454 27.10 -8.78 -8.78
CA LEU A 454 26.10 -7.97 -8.07
C LEU A 454 25.01 -7.41 -8.99
N THR A 455 25.25 -7.35 -10.30
CA THR A 455 24.22 -6.98 -11.28
C THR A 455 23.21 -8.11 -11.44
N LEU A 456 21.92 -7.76 -11.39
CA LEU A 456 20.83 -8.69 -11.66
C LEU A 456 20.93 -9.21 -13.10
N ASN A 457 20.81 -10.52 -13.25
CA ASN A 457 20.75 -11.13 -14.57
C ASN A 457 19.36 -10.90 -15.19
N ALA A 458 19.22 -11.09 -16.51
CA ALA A 458 17.93 -10.98 -17.19
C ALA A 458 16.88 -11.93 -16.58
N GLN A 459 17.31 -13.11 -16.11
CA GLN A 459 16.46 -14.07 -15.39
C GLN A 459 15.98 -13.53 -14.04
N ASP A 460 16.84 -12.86 -13.28
CA ASP A 460 16.45 -12.25 -12.00
C ASP A 460 15.47 -11.10 -12.23
N CYS A 461 15.71 -10.27 -13.26
CA CYS A 461 14.77 -9.22 -13.66
C CYS A 461 13.41 -9.80 -14.07
N ALA A 462 13.40 -10.87 -14.87
CA ALA A 462 12.17 -11.56 -15.24
C ALA A 462 11.44 -12.12 -14.02
N TYR A 463 12.16 -12.74 -13.08
CA TYR A 463 11.59 -13.24 -11.83
C TYR A 463 11.00 -12.10 -10.99
N VAL A 464 11.70 -10.97 -10.84
CA VAL A 464 11.19 -9.80 -10.12
C VAL A 464 9.89 -9.31 -10.73
N VAL A 465 9.83 -9.15 -12.05
CA VAL A 465 8.63 -8.68 -12.75
C VAL A 465 7.48 -9.69 -12.62
N VAL A 466 7.73 -10.97 -12.91
CA VAL A 466 6.72 -12.03 -12.86
C VAL A 466 6.18 -12.21 -11.45
N SER A 467 7.04 -12.29 -10.43
CA SER A 467 6.61 -12.43 -9.05
C SER A 467 5.84 -11.21 -8.56
N SER A 468 6.24 -9.99 -8.92
CA SER A 468 5.52 -8.78 -8.54
C SER A 468 4.15 -8.70 -9.22
N LEU A 469 4.08 -9.01 -10.51
CA LEU A 469 2.82 -9.10 -11.25
C LEU A 469 1.93 -10.19 -10.66
N PHE A 470 2.47 -11.36 -10.31
CA PHE A 470 1.71 -12.44 -9.68
C PHE A 470 1.08 -12.00 -8.36
N LEU A 471 1.84 -11.35 -7.47
CA LEU A 471 1.35 -10.88 -6.18
C LEU A 471 0.23 -9.82 -6.32
N ILE A 472 0.25 -9.01 -7.38
CA ILE A 472 -0.81 -8.01 -7.61
C ILE A 472 -2.00 -8.64 -8.32
N LEU A 473 -1.74 -9.41 -9.39
CA LEU A 473 -2.74 -9.89 -10.31
C LEU A 473 -3.52 -11.07 -9.75
N ALA A 474 -2.89 -11.99 -9.00
CA ALA A 474 -3.58 -13.15 -8.44
C ALA A 474 -4.81 -12.78 -7.58
N PRO A 475 -4.72 -11.92 -6.55
CA PRO A 475 -5.89 -11.53 -5.77
C PRO A 475 -6.94 -10.78 -6.61
N THR A 476 -6.51 -9.91 -7.52
CA THR A 476 -7.45 -9.17 -8.40
C THR A 476 -8.13 -10.07 -9.43
N ALA A 477 -7.44 -11.08 -9.93
CA ALA A 477 -7.96 -12.03 -10.90
C ALA A 477 -8.96 -12.97 -10.24
N LEU A 478 -8.68 -13.44 -9.01
CA LEU A 478 -9.64 -14.24 -8.25
C LEU A 478 -10.90 -13.43 -7.90
N ALA A 479 -10.74 -12.17 -7.47
CA ALA A 479 -11.86 -11.24 -7.25
C ALA A 479 -12.66 -10.98 -8.53
N PHE A 480 -11.97 -10.75 -9.65
CA PHE A 480 -12.58 -10.57 -10.96
C PHE A 480 -13.35 -11.81 -11.40
N LEU A 481 -12.75 -13.00 -11.34
CA LEU A 481 -13.38 -14.26 -11.75
C LEU A 481 -14.63 -14.53 -10.92
N LEU A 482 -14.55 -14.37 -9.59
CA LEU A 482 -15.71 -14.53 -8.71
C LEU A 482 -16.83 -13.56 -9.09
N SER A 483 -16.52 -12.27 -9.26
CA SER A 483 -17.50 -11.24 -9.61
C SER A 483 -17.97 -11.29 -11.07
N TYR A 484 -17.20 -11.90 -11.97
CA TYR A 484 -17.56 -12.08 -13.37
C TYR A 484 -18.53 -13.24 -13.51
N HIS A 485 -18.32 -14.33 -12.76
CA HIS A 485 -19.18 -15.51 -12.80
C HIS A 485 -20.44 -15.36 -11.93
N THR A 486 -20.47 -14.44 -10.96
CA THR A 486 -21.60 -14.26 -10.03
C THR A 486 -22.33 -12.93 -10.25
N PRO A 487 -23.68 -12.91 -10.41
CA PRO A 487 -24.61 -14.05 -10.45
C PRO A 487 -24.75 -14.70 -11.85
N ARG A 488 -24.28 -14.04 -12.91
CA ARG A 488 -24.18 -14.59 -14.27
C ARG A 488 -22.88 -14.12 -14.91
N ALA A 489 -22.32 -14.94 -15.79
CA ALA A 489 -21.10 -14.64 -16.54
C ALA A 489 -21.24 -13.32 -17.33
N GLY A 490 -20.50 -12.29 -16.92
CA GLY A 490 -20.51 -11.01 -17.62
C GLY A 490 -19.66 -9.92 -16.96
N LEU A 491 -19.30 -8.92 -17.77
CA LEU A 491 -18.74 -7.67 -17.26
C LEU A 491 -19.85 -6.84 -16.66
N SER A 492 -19.70 -6.40 -15.41
CA SER A 492 -20.63 -5.54 -14.68
C SER A 492 -19.82 -4.43 -13.99
N CYS A 493 -20.48 -3.47 -13.32
CA CYS A 493 -19.73 -2.46 -12.55
C CYS A 493 -18.81 -3.11 -11.49
N ARG A 494 -19.22 -4.29 -10.99
CA ARG A 494 -18.55 -5.02 -9.92
C ARG A 494 -17.30 -5.76 -10.41
N SER A 495 -17.36 -6.43 -11.56
CA SER A 495 -16.16 -7.05 -12.14
C SER A 495 -15.24 -6.01 -12.80
N LEU A 496 -15.82 -4.94 -13.38
CA LEU A 496 -15.05 -3.89 -14.03
C LEU A 496 -14.13 -3.13 -13.06
N ILE A 497 -14.54 -2.88 -11.81
CA ILE A 497 -13.68 -2.16 -10.86
C ILE A 497 -12.38 -2.93 -10.56
N TYR A 498 -12.45 -4.26 -10.43
CA TYR A 498 -11.27 -5.10 -10.22
C TYR A 498 -10.36 -5.10 -11.45
N LEU A 499 -10.94 -5.14 -12.66
CA LEU A 499 -10.20 -5.05 -13.91
C LEU A 499 -9.49 -3.70 -14.07
N VAL A 500 -10.21 -2.59 -13.83
CA VAL A 500 -9.65 -1.23 -13.88
C VAL A 500 -8.53 -1.08 -12.86
N TYR A 501 -8.74 -1.59 -11.64
CA TYR A 501 -7.69 -1.60 -10.63
C TYR A 501 -6.47 -2.40 -11.09
N ALA A 502 -6.63 -3.63 -11.58
CA ALA A 502 -5.53 -4.47 -12.06
C ALA A 502 -4.72 -3.78 -13.17
N ILE A 503 -5.41 -3.19 -14.17
CA ILE A 503 -4.78 -2.41 -15.24
C ILE A 503 -4.04 -1.21 -14.65
N SER A 504 -4.66 -0.46 -13.73
CA SER A 504 -4.06 0.73 -13.13
C SER A 504 -2.78 0.43 -12.32
N GLN A 505 -2.71 -0.74 -11.68
CA GLN A 505 -1.53 -1.19 -10.94
C GLN A 505 -0.38 -1.58 -11.87
N VAL A 506 -0.69 -2.21 -13.01
CA VAL A 506 0.32 -2.59 -14.02
C VAL A 506 0.91 -1.35 -14.70
N PHE A 507 0.06 -0.37 -15.05
CA PHE A 507 0.49 0.85 -15.75
C PHE A 507 0.90 2.00 -14.82
N VAL A 508 0.90 1.79 -13.50
CA VAL A 508 1.26 2.78 -12.46
C VAL A 508 0.56 4.12 -12.70
N GLY A 509 -0.77 4.08 -12.85
CA GLY A 509 -1.59 5.26 -13.09
C GLY A 509 -2.13 5.86 -11.80
N GLY A 510 -2.20 7.20 -11.70
CA GLY A 510 -2.92 7.89 -10.62
C GLY A 510 -4.40 7.46 -10.50
N PHE A 511 -4.96 6.87 -11.56
CA PHE A 511 -6.25 6.19 -11.56
C PHE A 511 -6.38 5.07 -10.53
N ALA A 512 -5.27 4.49 -10.07
CA ALA A 512 -5.28 3.48 -9.01
C ALA A 512 -5.89 4.02 -7.71
N ILE A 513 -5.67 5.31 -7.38
CA ILE A 513 -6.30 5.95 -6.20
C ILE A 513 -7.81 5.99 -6.37
N PHE A 514 -8.29 6.39 -7.55
CA PHE A 514 -9.73 6.45 -7.84
C PHE A 514 -10.37 5.06 -7.82
N ALA A 515 -9.71 4.04 -8.38
CA ALA A 515 -10.22 2.67 -8.34
C ALA A 515 -10.21 2.10 -6.91
N ALA A 516 -9.12 2.29 -6.17
CA ALA A 516 -8.94 1.87 -4.78
C ALA A 516 -9.96 2.52 -3.83
N VAL A 517 -9.89 3.84 -3.71
CA VAL A 517 -10.66 4.64 -2.75
C VAL A 517 -12.09 4.78 -3.24
N GLY A 518 -12.28 5.10 -4.52
CA GLY A 518 -13.61 5.19 -5.13
C GLY A 518 -14.31 3.85 -5.10
N GLY A 519 -13.67 2.75 -5.50
CA GLY A 519 -14.26 1.41 -5.41
C GLY A 519 -14.65 1.03 -3.98
N THR A 520 -13.79 1.30 -2.99
CA THR A 520 -14.11 1.06 -1.58
C THR A 520 -15.30 1.91 -1.11
N LEU A 521 -15.34 3.19 -1.44
CA LEU A 521 -16.45 4.08 -1.08
C LEU A 521 -17.76 3.67 -1.76
N LEU A 522 -17.71 3.33 -3.04
CA LEU A 522 -18.87 2.83 -3.80
C LEU A 522 -19.43 1.54 -3.19
N GLN A 523 -18.56 0.64 -2.71
CA GLN A 523 -18.98 -0.55 -1.98
C GLN A 523 -19.61 -0.21 -0.63
N LEU A 524 -18.96 0.61 0.18
CA LEU A 524 -19.45 0.97 1.52
C LEU A 524 -20.75 1.79 1.49
N LEU A 525 -20.94 2.60 0.46
CA LEU A 525 -22.17 3.36 0.24
C LEU A 525 -23.29 2.50 -0.38
N GLY A 526 -22.99 1.26 -0.80
CA GLY A 526 -23.95 0.38 -1.46
C GLY A 526 -24.23 0.76 -2.91
N VAL A 527 -23.41 1.59 -3.54
CA VAL A 527 -23.61 1.99 -4.95
C VAL A 527 -23.56 0.79 -5.88
N PHE A 528 -22.73 -0.21 -5.58
CA PHE A 528 -22.71 -1.45 -6.35
C PHE A 528 -23.97 -2.30 -6.20
N ARG A 529 -24.86 -2.02 -5.24
CA ARG A 529 -26.20 -2.65 -5.12
C ARG A 529 -27.23 -2.02 -6.05
N ASN A 530 -26.89 -0.91 -6.69
CA ASN A 530 -27.77 -0.27 -7.65
C ASN A 530 -28.02 -1.18 -8.87
N CYS A 531 -29.20 -1.04 -9.45
CA CYS A 531 -29.74 -1.94 -10.47
C CYS A 531 -28.99 -1.81 -11.78
N PHE A 532 -28.47 -0.60 -12.07
CA PHE A 532 -27.54 -0.36 -13.15
C PHE A 532 -26.29 -1.27 -13.07
N CYS A 533 -25.78 -1.52 -11.87
CA CYS A 533 -24.59 -2.35 -11.66
C CYS A 533 -24.83 -3.84 -11.88
N SER A 534 -26.10 -4.29 -11.87
CA SER A 534 -26.47 -5.68 -12.15
C SER A 534 -26.73 -5.95 -13.63
N VAL A 535 -26.90 -4.90 -14.44
CA VAL A 535 -27.02 -5.04 -15.90
C VAL A 535 -25.63 -5.28 -16.50
N PRO A 536 -25.45 -6.30 -17.36
CA PRO A 536 -24.19 -6.52 -18.04
C PRO A 536 -23.77 -5.30 -18.88
N ALA A 537 -22.48 -4.99 -18.86
CA ALA A 537 -21.89 -3.82 -19.50
C ALA A 537 -22.12 -3.76 -21.01
N THR A 538 -22.38 -4.92 -21.65
CA THR A 538 -22.77 -5.01 -23.05
C THR A 538 -24.04 -4.22 -23.35
N TYR A 539 -24.99 -4.16 -22.42
CA TYR A 539 -26.29 -3.50 -22.60
C TYR A 539 -26.31 -2.04 -22.14
N TRP A 540 -25.24 -1.52 -21.51
CA TRP A 540 -25.20 -0.14 -21.01
C TRP A 540 -25.45 0.94 -22.08
N PRO A 541 -24.98 0.81 -23.34
CA PRO A 541 -25.26 1.82 -24.37
C PRO A 541 -26.72 1.81 -24.86
N TYR A 542 -27.47 0.73 -24.60
CA TYR A 542 -28.83 0.52 -25.08
C TYR A 542 -29.72 -0.12 -23.99
N LEU A 543 -29.75 0.50 -22.81
CA LEU A 543 -30.52 0.04 -21.65
C LEU A 543 -32.03 -0.15 -21.94
N ASN A 544 -32.57 0.64 -22.87
CA ASN A 544 -33.98 0.57 -23.27
C ASN A 544 -34.22 -0.40 -24.43
N GLY A 545 -33.20 -1.13 -24.87
CA GLY A 545 -33.32 -2.12 -25.92
C GLY A 545 -34.15 -3.32 -25.42
N PRO A 546 -34.98 -3.94 -26.28
CA PRO A 546 -35.79 -5.10 -25.90
C PRO A 546 -34.95 -6.33 -25.52
N GLU A 547 -33.66 -6.35 -25.87
CA GLU A 547 -32.72 -7.42 -25.51
C GLU A 547 -32.00 -7.18 -24.18
N ALA A 548 -32.12 -5.99 -23.58
CA ALA A 548 -31.53 -5.72 -22.28
C ALA A 548 -32.36 -6.43 -21.20
N TYR A 549 -31.72 -7.33 -20.46
CA TYR A 549 -32.34 -8.06 -19.36
C TYR A 549 -31.64 -7.75 -18.04
N PHE A 550 -32.41 -7.84 -16.96
CA PHE A 550 -31.94 -7.71 -15.60
C PHE A 550 -32.37 -8.96 -14.81
N PRO A 551 -31.47 -9.63 -14.07
CA PRO A 551 -31.84 -10.81 -13.30
C PRO A 551 -32.75 -10.38 -12.14
N VAL A 552 -34.00 -10.86 -12.15
CA VAL A 552 -35.02 -10.56 -11.13
C VAL A 552 -34.77 -11.36 -9.84
N SER A 553 -34.08 -12.51 -9.92
CA SER A 553 -33.69 -13.31 -8.76
C SER A 553 -32.25 -13.82 -8.86
N THR A 554 -31.59 -13.89 -7.71
CA THR A 554 -30.24 -14.47 -7.57
C THR A 554 -30.27 -15.93 -7.11
N ASN A 555 -31.45 -16.46 -6.76
CA ASN A 555 -31.68 -17.82 -6.28
C ASN A 555 -31.96 -18.85 -7.39
N SER A 556 -31.53 -18.59 -8.63
CA SER A 556 -31.73 -19.58 -9.71
C SER A 556 -30.81 -20.78 -9.49
N GLN A 557 -31.29 -22.01 -9.78
CA GLN A 557 -30.48 -23.23 -9.66
C GLN A 557 -29.13 -23.11 -10.39
N LYS A 558 -29.11 -22.53 -11.59
CA LYS A 558 -27.90 -22.27 -12.34
C LYS A 558 -26.93 -21.29 -11.64
N ALA A 559 -27.45 -20.29 -10.93
CA ALA A 559 -26.62 -19.36 -10.16
C ALA A 559 -26.04 -20.03 -8.92
N ILE A 560 -26.79 -20.92 -8.26
CA ILE A 560 -26.31 -21.74 -7.14
C ILE A 560 -25.21 -22.69 -7.60
N GLU A 561 -25.42 -23.43 -8.70
CA GLU A 561 -24.41 -24.34 -9.26
C GLU A 561 -23.10 -23.61 -9.61
N VAL A 562 -23.21 -22.40 -10.16
CA VAL A 562 -22.04 -21.55 -10.45
C VAL A 562 -21.42 -21.01 -9.16
N ALA A 563 -22.22 -20.61 -8.17
CA ALA A 563 -21.73 -20.14 -6.87
C ALA A 563 -20.94 -21.25 -6.15
N GLU A 564 -21.49 -22.46 -6.07
CA GLU A 564 -20.85 -23.63 -5.46
C GLU A 564 -19.51 -23.95 -6.16
N ALA A 565 -19.47 -23.89 -7.49
CA ALA A 565 -18.25 -24.15 -8.24
C ALA A 565 -17.17 -23.08 -8.03
N TRP A 566 -17.53 -21.79 -7.97
CA TRP A 566 -16.57 -20.69 -8.00
C TRP A 566 -16.24 -20.09 -6.63
N TRP A 567 -17.20 -19.97 -5.71
CA TRP A 567 -17.00 -19.28 -4.43
C TRP A 567 -16.03 -20.03 -3.54
N THR A 568 -16.32 -21.31 -3.27
CA THR A 568 -15.44 -22.16 -2.46
C THR A 568 -14.08 -22.35 -3.14
N THR A 569 -14.03 -22.53 -4.46
CA THR A 569 -12.77 -22.72 -5.20
C THR A 569 -11.89 -21.48 -5.16
N THR A 570 -12.41 -20.30 -5.49
CA THR A 570 -11.63 -19.05 -5.49
C THR A 570 -11.27 -18.61 -4.07
N GLY A 571 -12.21 -18.72 -3.13
CA GLY A 571 -11.98 -18.47 -1.71
C GLY A 571 -10.87 -19.35 -1.14
N SER A 572 -10.98 -20.67 -1.30
CA SER A 572 -9.95 -21.63 -0.83
C SER A 572 -8.60 -21.42 -1.52
N THR A 573 -8.60 -21.12 -2.83
CA THR A 573 -7.37 -20.80 -3.56
C THR A 573 -6.70 -19.56 -3.00
N SER A 574 -7.46 -18.50 -2.70
CA SER A 574 -6.92 -17.26 -2.15
C SER A 574 -6.29 -17.47 -0.76
N VAL A 575 -6.92 -18.28 0.10
CA VAL A 575 -6.41 -18.70 1.42
C VAL A 575 -5.14 -19.54 1.27
N GLY A 576 -5.12 -20.49 0.34
CA GLY A 576 -3.94 -21.30 0.05
C GLY A 576 -2.76 -20.43 -0.40
N LEU A 577 -3.00 -19.50 -1.32
CA LEU A 577 -1.98 -18.58 -1.83
C LEU A 577 -1.38 -17.69 -0.74
N ILE A 578 -2.21 -17.02 0.08
CA ILE A 578 -1.69 -16.17 1.16
C ILE A 578 -0.89 -16.99 2.19
N SER A 579 -1.33 -18.22 2.47
CA SER A 579 -0.64 -19.12 3.41
C SER A 579 0.72 -19.55 2.87
N ILE A 580 0.80 -19.93 1.58
CA ILE A 580 2.06 -20.29 0.92
C ILE A 580 3.01 -19.09 0.87
N ILE A 581 2.54 -17.91 0.44
CA ILE A 581 3.35 -16.69 0.37
C ILE A 581 3.87 -16.33 1.77
N THR A 582 3.04 -16.44 2.80
CA THR A 582 3.44 -16.21 4.20
C THR A 582 4.54 -17.19 4.63
N ALA A 583 4.38 -18.48 4.35
CA ALA A 583 5.37 -19.49 4.71
C ALA A 583 6.71 -19.26 3.99
N LEU A 584 6.67 -18.92 2.70
CA LEU A 584 7.86 -18.59 1.91
C LEU A 584 8.55 -17.32 2.43
N ALA A 585 7.78 -16.27 2.76
CA ALA A 585 8.28 -15.03 3.34
C ALA A 585 8.96 -15.25 4.69
N TRP A 586 8.32 -16.03 5.58
CA TRP A 586 8.88 -16.42 6.86
C TRP A 586 10.19 -17.21 6.70
N TRP A 587 10.18 -18.22 5.83
CA TRP A 587 11.36 -19.03 5.52
C TRP A 587 12.49 -18.16 4.98
N HIS A 588 12.18 -17.28 4.03
CA HIS A 588 13.13 -16.37 3.41
C HIS A 588 13.78 -15.44 4.44
N GLN A 589 12.99 -14.77 5.28
CA GLN A 589 13.54 -13.89 6.33
C GLN A 589 14.43 -14.68 7.30
N ARG A 590 14.00 -15.87 7.72
CA ARG A 590 14.79 -16.73 8.63
C ARG A 590 16.11 -17.15 8.01
N ARG A 591 16.10 -17.56 6.73
CA ARG A 591 17.30 -17.90 5.98
C ARG A 591 18.25 -16.70 5.88
N LEU A 592 17.74 -15.53 5.50
CA LEU A 592 18.55 -14.32 5.39
C LEU A 592 19.18 -13.92 6.73
N ARG A 593 18.41 -13.96 7.82
CA ARG A 593 18.94 -13.70 9.19
C ARG A 593 20.04 -14.68 9.57
N LYS A 594 19.89 -15.96 9.24
CA LYS A 594 20.91 -16.98 9.50
C LYS A 594 22.19 -16.70 8.72
N ILE A 595 22.08 -16.48 7.40
CA ILE A 595 23.24 -16.15 6.55
C ILE A 595 23.93 -14.88 7.05
N PHE A 596 23.17 -13.85 7.39
CA PHE A 596 23.73 -12.61 7.93
C PHE A 596 24.51 -12.84 9.23
N LYS A 597 23.97 -13.63 10.16
CA LYS A 597 24.64 -13.95 11.43
C LYS A 597 25.93 -14.72 11.18
N GLU A 598 25.88 -15.75 10.35
CA GLU A 598 27.07 -16.56 10.00
C GLU A 598 28.16 -15.71 9.34
N GLU A 599 27.79 -14.79 8.44
CA GLU A 599 28.78 -13.88 7.83
C GLU A 599 29.30 -12.84 8.83
N ALA A 600 28.47 -12.33 9.75
CA ALA A 600 28.93 -11.45 10.82
C ALA A 600 29.86 -12.18 11.82
N ASP A 601 29.59 -13.45 12.13
CA ASP A 601 30.44 -14.29 12.99
C ASP A 601 31.80 -14.57 12.33
N LYS A 602 31.85 -14.76 11.00
CA LYS A 602 33.12 -14.92 10.28
C LYS A 602 34.01 -13.67 10.37
N LEU A 603 33.42 -12.47 10.38
CA LEU A 603 34.17 -11.23 10.57
C LEU A 603 34.88 -11.17 11.93
N GLU A 604 34.30 -11.81 12.96
CA GLU A 604 34.88 -11.91 14.31
C GLU A 604 35.97 -12.99 14.38
N HIS A 605 35.87 -14.08 13.61
CA HIS A 605 36.95 -15.09 13.57
C HIS A 605 38.19 -14.55 12.85
N ASP A 606 38.00 -13.80 11.76
CA ASP A 606 39.07 -13.08 11.05
C ASP A 606 39.70 -11.94 11.91
N GLU A 607 39.19 -11.68 13.12
CA GLU A 607 39.75 -10.75 14.12
C GLU A 607 40.77 -11.45 15.04
N ILE A 608 40.51 -12.71 15.38
CA ILE A 608 41.30 -13.49 16.34
C ILE A 608 42.51 -14.18 15.68
N TYR A 609 42.39 -14.51 14.38
CA TYR A 609 43.38 -15.25 13.60
C TYR A 609 43.84 -14.45 12.38
#